data_AF-A0A7J8Y905-F1
#
_entry.id   AF-A0A7J8Y905-F1
#
_cell.length_a   1.000
_cell.length_b   1.000
_cell.length_c   1.000
_cell.angle_alpha   90.00
_cell.angle_beta   90.00
_cell.angle_gamma   90.00
#
_symmetry.space_group_name_H-M   'P 1'
#
loop_
_entity.id
_entity.type
_entity.pdbx_description
1 polymer ?
#
loop_
_entity_poly.entity_id
_entity_poly.type
_entity_poly.pdbx_seq_one_letter_code
_entity_poly.pdbx_strand_id
1 'polypeptide(L)'
;MYYSPTIVQLAGFASNKTALLLSLVTAGLNALGSIVSIYFIDRTGRKKLLLISLFGVAISLGLLAGVFHETTSHSPMVSRIQTSHFSNYTCPDYSSATNPGAWDCMKCLKASSPDCGFCASPTDKLLPGACLLSNDTVKDLCHDESRLWYTRGCPSKYGWLALVGLALYIIFFSPGMGTAPWIVNSEIYPLRFRGVCGGIAATANWISNLIVAQSFLSLTEAIGTSWTFLIFGVISVVGLLFVIVYVPETKGLPIEEIENMLETRSLHFRFWEKSQKPQEKKSQAV
;
A
#
# COMPACT_ATOMS: atom_id res chain seq x y z
N MET A 1 2.74 -3.59 -6.09
CA MET A 1 3.32 -4.75 -6.80
C MET A 1 4.53 -5.34 -6.10
N TYR A 2 5.53 -4.55 -5.69
CA TYR A 2 6.77 -5.07 -5.05
C TYR A 2 6.52 -6.03 -3.89
N TYR A 3 5.62 -5.66 -2.97
CA TYR A 3 5.27 -6.48 -1.82
C TYR A 3 3.98 -7.29 -2.00
N SER A 4 3.39 -7.36 -3.19
CA SER A 4 2.14 -8.11 -3.40
C SER A 4 2.23 -9.56 -2.92
N PRO A 5 3.28 -10.34 -3.25
CA PRO A 5 3.42 -11.71 -2.73
C PRO A 5 3.54 -11.75 -1.20
N THR A 6 4.25 -10.78 -0.62
CA THR A 6 4.42 -10.68 0.84
C THR A 6 3.12 -10.32 1.54
N ILE A 7 2.32 -9.41 1.00
CA ILE A 7 0.99 -9.06 1.54
C ILE A 7 0.05 -10.28 1.50
N VAL A 8 0.12 -11.08 0.44
CA VAL A 8 -0.62 -12.34 0.34
C VAL A 8 -0.16 -13.34 1.41
N GLN A 9 1.15 -13.45 1.65
CA GLN A 9 1.68 -14.28 2.75
C GLN A 9 1.25 -13.76 4.13
N LEU A 10 1.29 -12.45 4.35
CA LEU A 10 0.82 -11.78 5.57
C LEU A 10 -0.67 -12.04 5.82
N ALA A 11 -1.46 -12.23 4.76
CA ALA A 11 -2.89 -12.58 4.85
C ALA A 11 -3.15 -14.07 5.21
N GLY A 12 -2.11 -14.88 5.41
CA GLY A 12 -2.25 -16.27 5.84
C GLY A 12 -2.25 -17.32 4.72
N PHE A 13 -1.63 -17.01 3.58
CA PHE A 13 -1.37 -17.98 2.51
C PHE A 13 0.06 -18.51 2.63
N ALA A 14 0.21 -19.72 3.17
CA ALA A 14 1.51 -20.37 3.43
C ALA A 14 2.31 -20.68 2.15
N SER A 15 1.64 -21.03 1.04
CA SER A 15 2.32 -21.53 -0.14
C SER A 15 2.90 -20.39 -1.00
N ASN A 16 4.22 -20.45 -1.20
CA ASN A 16 4.93 -19.52 -2.09
C ASN A 16 4.38 -19.57 -3.52
N LYS A 17 4.03 -20.76 -4.01
CA LYS A 17 3.45 -20.93 -5.36
C LYS A 17 2.11 -20.19 -5.48
N THR A 18 1.25 -20.28 -4.46
CA THR A 18 -0.04 -19.58 -4.46
C THR A 18 0.13 -18.07 -4.32
N ALA A 19 1.08 -17.62 -3.49
CA ALA A 19 1.37 -16.19 -3.35
C ALA A 19 1.90 -15.59 -4.67
N LEU A 20 2.79 -16.30 -5.38
CA LEU A 20 3.29 -15.89 -6.68
C LEU A 20 2.19 -15.90 -7.75
N LEU A 21 1.35 -16.93 -7.80
CA LEU A 21 0.23 -16.99 -8.75
C LEU A 21 -0.75 -15.83 -8.53
N LEU A 22 -1.12 -15.55 -7.28
CA LEU A 22 -1.97 -14.41 -6.94
C LEU A 22 -1.31 -13.08 -7.29
N SER A 23 0.01 -12.97 -7.12
CA SER A 23 0.75 -11.78 -7.54
C SER A 23 0.72 -11.57 -9.06
N LEU A 24 0.74 -12.65 -9.84
CA LEU A 24 0.60 -12.60 -11.30
C LEU A 24 -0.80 -12.12 -11.72
N VAL A 25 -1.85 -12.55 -11.02
CA VAL A 25 -3.20 -12.00 -11.20
C VAL A 25 -3.23 -10.51 -10.89
N THR A 26 -2.60 -10.08 -9.79
CA THR A 26 -2.53 -8.65 -9.45
C THR A 26 -1.77 -7.81 -10.49
N ALA A 27 -0.74 -8.38 -11.12
CA ALA A 27 -0.02 -7.76 -12.22
C ALA A 27 -0.91 -7.61 -13.46
N GLY A 28 -1.67 -8.65 -13.80
CA GLY A 28 -2.64 -8.62 -14.91
C GLY A 28 -3.73 -7.57 -14.69
N LEU A 29 -4.27 -7.46 -13.47
CA LEU A 29 -5.22 -6.40 -13.11
C LEU A 29 -4.64 -5.00 -13.30
N ASN A 30 -3.37 -4.79 -12.95
CA ASN A 30 -2.70 -3.52 -13.18
C ASN A 30 -2.49 -3.21 -14.68
N ALA A 31 -2.18 -4.23 -15.49
CA ALA A 31 -2.05 -4.06 -16.94
C ALA A 31 -3.40 -3.69 -17.57
N LEU A 32 -4.48 -4.38 -17.19
CA LEU A 32 -5.84 -4.07 -17.64
C LEU A 32 -6.28 -2.68 -17.19
N GLY A 33 -6.01 -2.31 -15.94
CA GLY A 33 -6.30 -0.98 -15.40
C GLY A 33 -5.59 0.13 -16.17
N SER A 34 -4.36 -0.11 -16.61
CA SER A 34 -3.61 0.83 -17.45
C SER A 34 -4.24 0.99 -18.84
N ILE A 35 -4.71 -0.10 -19.47
CA ILE A 35 -5.43 -0.04 -20.76
C ILE A 35 -6.72 0.77 -20.61
N VAL A 36 -7.50 0.50 -19.54
CA VAL A 36 -8.72 1.25 -19.22
C VAL A 36 -8.39 2.73 -19.00
N SER A 37 -7.28 3.04 -18.34
CA SER A 37 -6.82 4.41 -18.14
C SER A 37 -6.69 5.19 -19.45
N ILE A 38 -6.02 4.60 -20.44
CA ILE A 38 -5.78 5.24 -21.74
C ILE A 38 -7.09 5.63 -22.41
N TYR A 39 -8.14 4.81 -22.28
CA TYR A 39 -9.46 5.13 -22.83
C TYR A 39 -10.22 6.19 -22.04
N PHE A 40 -10.15 6.14 -20.70
CA PHE A 40 -10.95 6.99 -19.82
C PHE A 40 -10.33 8.35 -19.54
N ILE A 41 -9.02 8.52 -19.71
CA ILE A 41 -8.30 9.74 -19.33
C ILE A 41 -8.75 10.96 -20.12
N ASP A 42 -8.97 10.80 -21.43
CA ASP A 42 -9.42 11.88 -22.30
C ASP A 42 -10.93 12.14 -22.18
N ARG A 43 -11.71 11.15 -21.75
CA ARG A 43 -13.15 11.30 -21.56
C ARG A 43 -13.53 11.92 -20.22
N THR A 44 -12.91 11.45 -19.13
CA THR A 44 -13.32 11.80 -17.76
C THR A 44 -12.68 13.11 -17.29
N GLY A 45 -11.48 13.44 -17.79
CA GLY A 45 -10.67 14.52 -17.26
C GLY A 45 -9.67 14.01 -16.22
N ARG A 46 -8.55 14.71 -16.11
CA ARG A 46 -7.35 14.22 -15.41
C ARG A 46 -7.50 14.39 -13.90
N LYS A 47 -8.03 15.54 -13.48
CA LYS A 47 -8.31 15.81 -12.06
C LYS A 47 -9.38 14.84 -11.51
N LYS A 48 -10.48 14.65 -12.24
CA LYS A 48 -11.55 13.73 -11.80
C LYS A 48 -11.06 12.29 -11.66
N LEU A 49 -10.21 11.83 -12.58
CA LEU A 49 -9.62 10.49 -12.54
C LEU A 49 -8.71 10.32 -11.31
N LEU A 50 -7.88 11.32 -11.01
CA LEU A 50 -7.05 11.33 -9.79
C LEU A 50 -7.88 11.28 -8.51
N LEU A 51 -8.98 12.06 -8.43
CA LEU A 51 -9.85 12.10 -7.25
C LEU A 51 -10.56 10.76 -7.01
N ILE A 52 -11.16 10.17 -8.07
CA ILE A 52 -11.84 8.87 -7.97
C ILE A 52 -10.85 7.79 -7.54
N SER A 53 -9.64 7.81 -8.12
CA SER A 53 -8.57 6.87 -7.80
C SER A 53 -8.11 6.98 -6.35
N LEU A 54 -7.76 8.19 -5.88
CA LEU A 54 -7.29 8.41 -4.51
C LEU A 54 -8.37 8.10 -3.47
N PHE A 55 -9.63 8.39 -3.77
CA PHE A 55 -10.76 8.02 -2.90
C PHE A 55 -10.91 6.49 -2.80
N GLY A 56 -10.86 5.77 -3.91
CA GLY A 56 -10.91 4.30 -3.92
C GLY A 56 -9.67 3.66 -3.26
N VAL A 57 -8.50 4.27 -3.43
CA VAL A 57 -7.27 3.86 -2.74
C VAL A 57 -7.39 4.05 -1.22
N ALA A 58 -7.92 5.18 -0.76
CA ALA A 58 -8.14 5.41 0.68
C ALA A 58 -9.10 4.39 1.29
N ILE A 59 -10.22 4.09 0.60
CA ILE A 59 -11.19 3.07 1.05
C ILE A 59 -10.55 1.68 1.09
N SER A 60 -9.84 1.28 0.04
CA SER A 60 -9.21 -0.05 -0.03
C SER A 60 -8.09 -0.22 1.00
N LEU A 61 -7.30 0.82 1.28
CA LEU A 61 -6.32 0.81 2.37
C LEU A 61 -6.98 0.72 3.74
N GLY A 62 -8.10 1.42 3.97
CA GLY A 62 -8.90 1.30 5.18
C GLY A 62 -9.46 -0.12 5.37
N LEU A 63 -9.96 -0.73 4.29
CA LEU A 63 -10.42 -2.12 4.31
C LEU A 63 -9.29 -3.08 4.65
N LEU A 64 -8.11 -2.93 4.02
CA LEU A 64 -6.93 -3.74 4.34
C LEU A 64 -6.51 -3.58 5.80
N ALA A 65 -6.45 -2.35 6.31
CA ALA A 65 -6.12 -2.07 7.70
C ALA A 65 -7.09 -2.77 8.67
N GLY A 66 -8.39 -2.71 8.39
CA GLY A 66 -9.42 -3.41 9.17
C GLY A 66 -9.30 -4.93 9.10
N VAL A 67 -9.11 -5.52 7.92
CA VAL A 67 -8.95 -6.98 7.76
C VAL A 67 -7.70 -7.50 8.47
N PHE A 68 -6.58 -6.76 8.42
CA PHE A 68 -5.37 -7.12 9.15
C PHE A 68 -5.52 -6.93 10.67
N HIS A 69 -6.35 -5.98 11.12
CA HIS A 69 -6.70 -5.83 12.53
C HIS A 69 -7.48 -7.06 13.03
N GLU A 70 -8.50 -7.49 12.28
CA GLU A 70 -9.29 -8.68 12.59
C GLU A 70 -8.46 -9.96 12.56
N THR A 71 -7.56 -10.08 11.57
CA THR A 71 -6.64 -11.21 11.43
C THR A 71 -5.65 -11.30 12.59
N THR A 72 -5.16 -10.16 13.07
CA THR A 72 -4.26 -10.12 14.23
C THR A 72 -5.01 -10.48 15.52
N SER A 73 -6.23 -9.99 15.69
CA SER A 73 -7.03 -10.20 16.91
C SER A 73 -7.58 -11.63 17.04
N HIS A 74 -7.91 -12.28 15.91
CA HIS A 74 -8.42 -13.65 15.86
C HIS A 74 -7.37 -14.67 15.40
N SER A 75 -6.09 -14.40 15.68
CA SER A 75 -5.00 -15.33 15.35
C SER A 75 -5.08 -16.61 16.20
N PRO A 76 -4.77 -17.79 15.64
CA PRO A 76 -4.81 -19.05 16.39
C PRO A 76 -3.81 -19.05 17.53
N MET A 77 -4.16 -19.73 18.62
CA MET A 77 -3.29 -19.84 19.80
C MET A 77 -2.17 -20.86 19.57
N VAL A 78 -1.10 -20.76 20.35
CA VAL A 78 -0.03 -21.78 20.36
C VAL A 78 -0.36 -22.86 21.40
N SER A 79 -0.34 -24.12 20.98
CA SER A 79 -0.54 -25.28 21.86
C SER A 79 0.79 -25.76 22.43
N ARG A 80 0.87 -25.86 23.77
CA ARG A 80 2.04 -26.45 24.45
C ARG A 80 2.27 -27.90 24.04
N ILE A 81 1.21 -28.69 23.88
CA ILE A 81 1.31 -30.13 23.56
C ILE A 81 1.94 -30.29 22.18
N GLN A 82 1.42 -29.56 21.18
CA GLN A 82 1.97 -29.61 19.83
C GLN A 82 3.39 -29.03 19.75
N THR A 83 3.69 -27.99 20.54
CA THR A 83 5.04 -27.42 20.60
C THR A 83 6.04 -28.37 21.27
N SER A 84 5.62 -29.07 22.34
CA SER A 84 6.46 -30.06 23.04
C SER A 84 6.77 -31.30 22.21
N HIS A 85 5.92 -31.63 21.21
CA HIS A 85 6.20 -32.67 20.22
C HIS A 85 7.52 -32.41 19.47
N PHE A 86 7.87 -31.14 19.31
CA PHE A 86 9.09 -30.67 18.66
C PHE A 86 10.06 -30.04 19.67
N SER A 87 10.21 -30.64 20.86
CA SER A 87 10.96 -30.10 22.00
C SER A 87 12.33 -29.50 21.65
N ASN A 88 13.06 -30.11 20.71
CA ASN A 88 14.40 -29.65 20.27
C ASN A 88 14.39 -28.39 19.38
N TYR A 89 13.24 -28.03 18.80
CA TYR A 89 13.11 -26.94 17.83
C TYR A 89 12.14 -25.85 18.28
N THR A 90 11.80 -25.82 19.57
CA THR A 90 10.91 -24.80 20.14
C THR A 90 11.56 -23.43 20.19
N CYS A 91 10.77 -22.38 19.97
CA CYS A 91 11.31 -21.02 20.04
C CYS A 91 11.70 -20.61 21.47
N PRO A 92 12.91 -20.07 21.68
CA PRO A 92 13.40 -19.64 23.00
C PRO A 92 12.49 -18.63 23.71
N ASP A 93 11.93 -17.67 22.97
CA ASP A 93 11.04 -16.67 23.54
C ASP A 93 9.72 -17.28 24.04
N TYR A 94 9.24 -18.34 23.37
CA TYR A 94 8.06 -19.09 23.80
C TYR A 94 8.35 -19.99 25.00
N SER A 95 9.51 -20.66 25.00
CA SER A 95 9.87 -21.58 26.09
C SER A 95 10.20 -20.85 27.40
N SER A 96 10.75 -19.64 27.32
CA SER A 96 11.04 -18.77 28.46
C SER A 96 9.83 -17.92 28.91
N ALA A 97 8.70 -17.98 28.21
CA ALA A 97 7.53 -17.18 28.53
C ALA A 97 6.88 -17.58 29.86
N THR A 98 6.54 -16.60 30.69
CA THR A 98 5.85 -16.81 31.98
C THR A 98 4.42 -17.35 31.78
N ASN A 99 3.73 -16.94 30.70
CA ASN A 99 2.36 -17.35 30.38
C ASN A 99 2.24 -17.90 28.94
N PRO A 100 2.69 -19.13 28.66
CA PRO A 100 2.60 -19.73 27.32
C PRO A 100 1.17 -19.89 26.78
N GLY A 101 0.14 -19.88 27.65
CA GLY A 101 -1.26 -19.95 27.23
C GLY A 101 -1.81 -18.64 26.63
N ALA A 102 -1.09 -17.53 26.79
CA ALA A 102 -1.46 -16.23 26.20
C ALA A 102 -0.73 -15.96 24.87
N TRP A 103 -0.01 -16.96 24.35
CA TRP A 103 0.72 -16.85 23.09
C TRP A 103 -0.17 -17.22 21.91
N ASP A 104 -0.19 -16.31 20.95
CA ASP A 104 -0.84 -16.47 19.66
C ASP A 104 0.21 -16.61 18.57
N CYS A 105 -0.23 -17.04 17.38
CA CYS A 105 0.64 -17.14 16.21
C CYS A 105 1.36 -15.82 15.91
N MET A 106 0.73 -14.66 16.11
CA MET A 106 1.35 -13.38 15.78
C MET A 106 2.51 -13.03 16.74
N LYS A 107 2.36 -13.32 18.04
CA LYS A 107 3.43 -13.19 19.04
C LYS A 107 4.57 -14.14 18.74
N CYS A 108 4.28 -15.37 18.30
CA CYS A 108 5.29 -16.31 17.85
C CYS A 108 6.09 -15.74 16.67
N LEU A 109 5.42 -15.24 15.62
CA LEU A 109 6.10 -14.68 14.44
C LEU A 109 6.85 -13.36 14.72
N LYS A 110 6.50 -12.65 15.80
CA LYS A 110 7.19 -11.43 16.24
C LYS A 110 8.41 -11.69 17.13
N ALA A 111 8.65 -12.93 17.55
CA ALA A 111 9.87 -13.28 18.27
C ALA A 111 11.05 -13.22 17.28
N SER A 112 11.97 -12.27 17.49
CA SER A 112 13.03 -11.90 16.53
C SER A 112 14.44 -12.33 16.97
N SER A 113 14.59 -13.13 18.03
CA SER A 113 15.91 -13.60 18.44
C SER A 113 15.88 -15.01 19.01
N PRO A 114 16.03 -16.05 18.16
CA PRO A 114 16.09 -16.07 16.69
C PRO A 114 14.71 -15.98 16.00
N ASP A 115 14.68 -15.87 14.66
CA ASP A 115 13.44 -15.87 13.87
C ASP A 115 12.61 -17.13 14.14
N CYS A 116 11.32 -16.93 14.37
CA CYS A 116 10.36 -17.97 14.71
C CYS A 116 9.32 -18.16 13.60
N GLY A 117 8.82 -19.39 13.48
CA GLY A 117 7.76 -19.78 12.55
C GLY A 117 6.64 -20.52 13.26
N PHE A 118 5.48 -20.52 12.63
CA PHE A 118 4.27 -21.16 13.14
C PHE A 118 3.91 -22.37 12.26
N CYS A 119 3.89 -23.55 12.87
CA CYS A 119 3.44 -24.78 12.23
C CYS A 119 1.98 -25.04 12.63
N ALA A 120 1.06 -24.95 11.66
CA ALA A 120 -0.36 -25.10 11.93
C ALA A 120 -0.76 -26.56 12.23
N SER A 121 -1.93 -26.75 12.83
CA SER A 121 -2.47 -28.09 13.08
C SER A 121 -2.76 -28.82 11.75
N PRO A 122 -2.57 -30.16 11.68
CA PRO A 122 -2.79 -30.94 10.45
C PRO A 122 -4.29 -31.06 10.08
N THR A 123 -5.20 -30.94 11.04
CA THR A 123 -6.64 -31.08 10.82
C THR A 123 -7.31 -29.80 10.31
N ASP A 124 -7.01 -28.67 10.94
CA ASP A 124 -7.51 -27.35 10.52
C ASP A 124 -6.47 -26.28 10.86
N LYS A 125 -6.17 -25.42 9.89
CA LYS A 125 -5.23 -24.31 10.01
C LYS A 125 -5.62 -23.28 11.07
N LEU A 126 -6.89 -23.22 11.48
CA LEU A 126 -7.39 -22.30 12.50
C LEU A 126 -7.27 -22.85 13.92
N LEU A 127 -6.94 -24.14 14.08
CA LEU A 127 -6.73 -24.74 15.39
C LEU A 127 -5.36 -24.36 15.98
N PRO A 128 -5.19 -24.52 17.30
CA PRO A 128 -3.93 -24.22 17.95
C PRO A 128 -2.75 -24.97 17.33
N GLY A 129 -1.68 -24.25 17.00
CA GLY A 129 -0.49 -24.77 16.32
C GLY A 129 0.74 -24.84 17.22
N ALA A 130 1.91 -25.08 16.62
CA ALA A 130 3.20 -25.07 17.32
C ALA A 130 4.06 -23.86 16.92
N CYS A 131 4.79 -23.29 17.89
CA CYS A 131 5.74 -22.21 17.68
C CYS A 131 7.18 -22.74 17.69
N LEU A 132 7.86 -22.69 16.54
CA LEU A 132 9.14 -23.37 16.31
C LEU A 132 10.16 -22.43 15.66
N LEU A 133 11.44 -22.77 15.77
CA LEU A 133 12.53 -22.04 15.13
C LEU A 133 12.35 -21.98 13.62
N SER A 134 12.57 -20.80 13.01
CA SER A 134 12.51 -20.62 11.57
C SER A 134 13.79 -21.13 10.92
N ASN A 135 13.81 -22.40 10.55
CA ASN A 135 14.89 -23.03 9.78
C ASN A 135 14.33 -24.02 8.75
N ASP A 136 15.05 -24.27 7.66
CA ASP A 136 14.56 -25.12 6.56
C ASP A 136 14.28 -26.56 7.04
N THR A 137 15.10 -27.09 7.96
CA THR A 137 14.87 -28.42 8.56
C THR A 137 13.53 -28.51 9.31
N VAL A 138 13.17 -27.48 10.06
CA VAL A 138 11.92 -27.45 10.86
C VAL A 138 10.72 -27.30 9.93
N LYS A 139 10.88 -26.49 8.88
CA LYS A 139 9.87 -26.31 7.84
C LYS A 139 9.59 -27.63 7.10
N ASP A 140 10.63 -28.38 6.72
CA ASP A 140 10.47 -29.68 6.06
C ASP A 140 9.80 -30.69 7.00
N LEU A 141 10.20 -30.72 8.27
CA LEU A 141 9.57 -31.57 9.29
C LEU A 141 8.07 -31.26 9.49
N CYS A 142 7.71 -29.97 9.49
CA CYS A 142 6.31 -29.54 9.53
C CYS A 142 5.54 -30.01 8.28
N HIS A 143 6.17 -29.92 7.10
CA HIS A 143 5.57 -30.36 5.84
C HIS A 143 5.42 -31.89 5.73
N ASP A 144 6.35 -32.67 6.29
CA ASP A 144 6.28 -34.14 6.32
C ASP A 144 5.04 -34.63 7.08
N GLU A 145 4.61 -33.90 8.13
CA GLU A 145 3.36 -34.17 8.85
C GLU A 145 2.11 -33.59 8.17
N SER A 146 2.20 -33.19 6.90
CA SER A 146 1.11 -32.53 6.15
C SER A 146 0.60 -31.23 6.80
N ARG A 147 1.45 -30.54 7.56
CA ARG A 147 1.10 -29.27 8.21
C ARG A 147 1.54 -28.08 7.34
N LEU A 148 0.83 -26.96 7.51
CA LEU A 148 1.16 -25.71 6.83
C LEU A 148 2.12 -24.88 7.68
N TRP A 149 3.19 -24.41 7.03
CA TRP A 149 4.22 -23.60 7.66
C TRP A 149 4.05 -22.12 7.34
N TYR A 150 4.09 -21.29 8.38
CA TYR A 150 3.86 -19.86 8.32
C TYR A 150 5.04 -19.10 8.92
N THR A 151 5.55 -18.08 8.22
CA THR A 151 6.68 -17.24 8.69
C THR A 151 6.36 -15.76 8.75
N ARG A 152 5.47 -15.27 7.87
CA ARG A 152 5.17 -13.83 7.77
C ARG A 152 3.75 -13.48 8.18
N GLY A 153 2.82 -14.42 8.18
CA GLY A 153 1.43 -14.16 8.52
C GLY A 153 0.76 -15.40 9.07
N CYS A 154 -0.29 -15.19 9.86
CA CYS A 154 -1.03 -16.26 10.50
C CYS A 154 -2.23 -16.70 9.67
N PRO A 155 -2.64 -17.98 9.75
CA PRO A 155 -3.85 -18.43 9.08
C PRO A 155 -5.07 -17.71 9.67
N SER A 156 -5.90 -17.18 8.78
CA SER A 156 -7.11 -16.44 9.15
C SER A 156 -8.26 -16.80 8.23
N LYS A 157 -9.47 -16.81 8.78
CA LYS A 157 -10.72 -16.97 8.01
C LYS A 157 -10.98 -15.76 7.12
N TYR A 158 -10.48 -14.58 7.50
CA TYR A 158 -10.68 -13.31 6.81
C TYR A 158 -9.58 -12.98 5.80
N GLY A 159 -8.56 -13.84 5.64
CA GLY A 159 -7.44 -13.60 4.73
C GLY A 159 -7.83 -13.37 3.26
N TRP A 160 -8.93 -13.99 2.80
CA TRP A 160 -9.44 -13.75 1.44
C TRP A 160 -9.97 -12.33 1.23
N LEU A 161 -10.50 -11.68 2.28
CA LEU A 161 -10.92 -10.27 2.20
C LEU A 161 -9.73 -9.36 1.98
N ALA A 162 -8.53 -9.72 2.49
CA ALA A 162 -7.31 -8.97 2.20
C ALA A 162 -6.92 -9.07 0.72
N LEU A 163 -7.17 -10.22 0.07
CA LEU A 163 -6.97 -10.35 -1.39
C LEU A 163 -7.93 -9.46 -2.17
N VAL A 164 -9.20 -9.40 -1.77
CA VAL A 164 -10.20 -8.52 -2.39
C VAL A 164 -9.80 -7.06 -2.19
N GLY A 165 -9.39 -6.68 -0.98
CA GLY A 165 -8.89 -5.33 -0.68
C GLY A 165 -7.67 -4.95 -1.51
N LEU A 166 -6.72 -5.86 -1.68
CA LEU A 166 -5.54 -5.65 -2.54
C LEU A 166 -5.92 -5.52 -4.01
N ALA A 167 -6.86 -6.34 -4.51
CA ALA A 167 -7.36 -6.25 -5.87
C ALA A 167 -8.09 -4.91 -6.12
N LEU A 168 -8.95 -4.49 -5.18
CA LEU A 168 -9.63 -3.19 -5.22
C LEU A 168 -8.62 -2.04 -5.23
N TYR A 169 -7.60 -2.09 -4.37
CA TYR A 169 -6.52 -1.11 -4.36
C TYR A 169 -5.89 -0.96 -5.74
N ILE A 170 -5.58 -2.07 -6.41
CA ILE A 170 -4.94 -2.04 -7.74
C ILE A 170 -5.89 -1.50 -8.81
N ILE A 171 -7.16 -1.90 -8.78
CA ILE A 171 -8.18 -1.46 -9.73
C ILE A 171 -8.40 0.06 -9.65
N PHE A 172 -8.36 0.64 -8.44
CA PHE A 172 -8.48 2.09 -8.28
C PHE A 172 -7.17 2.84 -8.51
N PHE A 173 -6.04 2.28 -8.08
CA PHE A 173 -4.72 2.90 -8.23
C PHE A 173 -4.31 3.00 -9.70
N SER A 174 -4.45 1.91 -10.45
CA SER A 174 -3.92 1.77 -11.81
C SER A 174 -4.41 2.85 -12.78
N PRO A 175 -5.73 3.08 -12.96
CA PRO A 175 -6.21 4.02 -13.96
C PRO A 175 -6.00 5.49 -13.58
N GLY A 176 -5.91 5.86 -12.30
CA GLY A 176 -5.72 7.25 -11.88
C GLY A 176 -4.29 7.54 -11.49
N MET A 177 -3.88 7.17 -10.28
CA MET A 177 -2.53 7.46 -9.77
C MET A 177 -1.40 6.78 -10.56
N GLY A 178 -1.68 5.73 -11.34
CA GLY A 178 -0.69 5.08 -12.19
C GLY A 178 -0.23 5.94 -13.38
N THR A 179 -1.17 6.55 -14.11
CA THR A 179 -0.90 7.22 -15.40
C THR A 179 -1.13 8.73 -15.35
N ALA A 180 -2.15 9.20 -14.63
CA ALA A 180 -2.56 10.59 -14.65
C ALA A 180 -1.50 11.55 -14.10
N PRO A 181 -0.72 11.23 -13.04
CA PRO A 181 0.36 12.11 -12.58
C PRO A 181 1.43 12.35 -13.65
N TRP A 182 1.77 11.34 -14.45
CA TRP A 182 2.77 11.48 -15.52
C TRP A 182 2.28 12.39 -16.64
N ILE A 183 0.98 12.31 -16.97
CA ILE A 183 0.35 13.16 -17.99
C ILE A 183 0.22 14.60 -17.48
N VAL A 184 -0.26 14.79 -16.26
CA VAL A 184 -0.36 16.12 -15.65
C VAL A 184 1.03 16.77 -15.52
N ASN A 185 2.05 15.98 -15.17
CA ASN A 185 3.44 16.44 -15.09
C ASN A 185 4.01 16.88 -16.46
N SER A 186 3.51 16.34 -17.58
CA SER A 186 3.96 16.80 -18.91
C SER A 186 3.15 17.99 -19.44
N GLU A 187 1.90 18.18 -18.98
CA GLU A 187 0.99 19.25 -19.39
C GLU A 187 1.21 20.57 -18.62
N ILE A 188 1.59 20.53 -17.34
CA ILE A 188 1.68 21.71 -16.48
C ILE A 188 2.93 22.58 -16.77
N TYR A 189 4.03 21.98 -17.22
CA TYR A 189 5.29 22.74 -17.35
C TYR A 189 5.39 23.52 -18.65
N PRO A 190 5.91 24.77 -18.60
CA PRO A 190 6.17 25.58 -19.78
C PRO A 190 7.23 24.90 -20.66
N LEU A 191 7.11 25.06 -21.98
CA LEU A 191 7.93 24.36 -22.98
C LEU A 191 9.44 24.50 -22.74
N ARG A 192 9.89 25.67 -22.28
CA ARG A 192 11.30 25.98 -22.04
C ARG A 192 11.93 25.18 -20.89
N PHE A 193 11.17 24.85 -19.86
CA PHE A 193 11.70 24.22 -18.62
C PHE A 193 11.15 22.80 -18.38
N ARG A 194 10.28 22.31 -19.26
CA ARG A 194 9.65 20.98 -19.15
C ARG A 194 10.63 19.85 -18.88
N GLY A 195 11.80 19.85 -19.53
CA GLY A 195 12.83 18.84 -19.32
C GLY A 195 13.39 18.83 -17.89
N VAL A 196 13.73 20.01 -17.34
CA VAL A 196 14.30 20.15 -16.00
C VAL A 196 13.25 19.84 -14.93
N CYS A 197 12.06 20.43 -15.05
CA CYS A 197 10.96 20.19 -14.11
C CYS A 197 10.50 18.71 -14.13
N GLY A 198 10.42 18.11 -15.32
CA GLY A 198 10.13 16.69 -15.49
C GLY A 198 11.20 15.80 -14.84
N GLY A 199 12.48 16.14 -15.00
CA GLY A 199 13.59 15.44 -14.35
C GLY A 199 13.50 15.50 -12.82
N ILE A 200 13.29 16.69 -12.24
CA ILE A 200 13.14 16.88 -10.79
C ILE A 200 11.96 16.06 -10.25
N ALA A 201 10.81 16.08 -10.93
CA ALA A 201 9.63 15.32 -10.55
C ALA A 201 9.90 13.80 -10.59
N ALA A 202 10.59 13.31 -11.62
CA ALA A 202 10.96 11.90 -11.74
C ALA A 202 11.93 11.49 -10.62
N THR A 203 12.94 12.31 -10.32
CA THR A 203 13.89 12.05 -9.22
C THR A 203 13.17 12.01 -7.87
N ALA A 204 12.25 12.95 -7.60
CA ALA A 204 11.46 12.95 -6.37
C ALA A 204 10.58 11.69 -6.26
N ASN A 205 10.00 11.22 -7.36
CA ASN A 205 9.23 9.97 -7.41
C ASN A 205 10.11 8.75 -7.09
N TRP A 206 11.30 8.64 -7.68
CA TRP A 206 12.20 7.50 -7.43
C TRP A 206 12.78 7.50 -6.01
N ILE A 207 13.09 8.67 -5.45
CA ILE A 207 13.50 8.80 -4.04
C ILE A 207 12.35 8.37 -3.13
N SER A 208 11.14 8.84 -3.38
CA SER A 208 9.95 8.44 -2.59
C SER A 208 9.70 6.94 -2.67
N ASN A 209 9.85 6.34 -3.86
CA ASN A 209 9.74 4.90 -4.06
C ASN A 209 10.80 4.13 -3.25
N LEU A 210 12.06 4.59 -3.23
CA LEU A 210 13.13 3.98 -2.44
C LEU A 210 12.81 4.03 -0.94
N ILE A 211 12.35 5.18 -0.43
CA ILE A 211 11.97 5.35 0.97
C ILE A 211 10.85 4.38 1.34
N VAL A 212 9.79 4.30 0.54
CA VAL A 212 8.65 3.40 0.81
C VAL A 212 9.08 1.94 0.73
N ALA A 213 9.90 1.55 -0.24
CA ALA A 213 10.39 0.18 -0.37
C ALA A 213 11.21 -0.24 0.87
N GLN A 214 12.17 0.57 1.30
CA GLN A 214 13.00 0.23 2.46
C GLN A 214 12.22 0.27 3.79
N SER A 215 11.28 1.20 3.94
CA SER A 215 10.53 1.36 5.18
C SER A 215 9.39 0.37 5.35
N PHE A 216 8.80 -0.17 4.26
CA PHE A 216 7.58 -0.98 4.33
C PHE A 216 7.70 -2.18 5.27
N LEU A 217 8.69 -3.05 5.04
CA LEU A 217 8.86 -4.28 5.84
C LEU A 217 9.21 -3.94 7.30
N SER A 218 10.17 -3.04 7.50
CA SER A 218 10.57 -2.53 8.82
C SER A 218 9.38 -1.98 9.62
N LEU A 219 8.47 -1.26 8.97
CA LEU A 219 7.27 -0.72 9.60
C LEU A 219 6.26 -1.83 9.93
N THR A 220 6.06 -2.80 9.03
CA THR A 220 5.18 -3.94 9.32
C THR A 220 5.67 -4.82 10.47
N GLU A 221 6.98 -4.94 10.66
CA GLU A 221 7.58 -5.67 11.78
C GLU A 221 7.45 -4.89 13.10
N ALA A 222 7.77 -3.58 13.08
CA ALA A 222 7.78 -2.75 14.28
C ALA A 222 6.37 -2.46 14.85
N ILE A 223 5.43 -2.00 14.00
CA ILE A 223 4.10 -1.56 14.44
C ILE A 223 2.97 -2.50 14.01
N GLY A 224 3.26 -3.48 13.15
CA GLY A 224 2.27 -4.42 12.62
C GLY A 224 1.64 -3.96 11.30
N THR A 225 1.15 -4.93 10.53
CA THR A 225 0.59 -4.71 9.18
C THR A 225 -0.62 -3.77 9.17
N SER A 226 -1.54 -3.92 10.12
CA SER A 226 -2.74 -3.09 10.22
C SER A 226 -2.43 -1.60 10.34
N TRP A 227 -1.53 -1.23 11.27
CA TRP A 227 -1.12 0.15 11.48
C TRP A 227 -0.33 0.71 10.30
N THR A 228 0.51 -0.10 9.66
CA THR A 228 1.23 0.29 8.44
C THR A 228 0.27 0.68 7.32
N PHE A 229 -0.76 -0.11 7.05
CA PHE A 229 -1.76 0.23 6.03
C PHE A 229 -2.59 1.47 6.40
N LEU A 230 -2.87 1.67 7.69
CA LEU A 230 -3.57 2.87 8.16
C LEU A 230 -2.74 4.14 7.92
N ILE A 231 -1.43 4.11 8.17
CA ILE A 231 -0.52 5.23 7.87
C ILE A 231 -0.56 5.57 6.37
N PHE A 232 -0.46 4.57 5.49
CA PHE A 232 -0.59 4.80 4.05
C PHE A 232 -1.97 5.31 3.65
N GLY A 233 -3.02 4.89 4.35
CA GLY A 233 -4.38 5.42 4.20
C GLY A 233 -4.44 6.92 4.52
N VAL A 234 -3.86 7.35 5.64
CA VAL A 234 -3.78 8.76 6.03
C VAL A 234 -2.99 9.58 5.00
N ILE A 235 -1.84 9.08 4.54
CA ILE A 235 -1.05 9.72 3.49
C ILE A 235 -1.87 9.86 2.20
N SER A 236 -2.66 8.84 1.85
CA SER A 236 -3.53 8.89 0.67
C SER A 236 -4.65 9.92 0.81
N VAL A 237 -5.21 10.10 2.01
CA VAL A 237 -6.20 11.15 2.30
C VAL A 237 -5.58 12.54 2.22
N VAL A 238 -4.36 12.73 2.74
CA VAL A 238 -3.63 14.00 2.59
C VAL A 238 -3.35 14.28 1.10
N GLY A 239 -2.94 13.26 0.35
CA GLY A 239 -2.79 13.35 -1.11
C GLY A 239 -4.10 13.71 -1.83
N LEU A 240 -5.23 13.13 -1.40
CA LEU A 240 -6.54 13.47 -1.93
C LEU A 240 -6.88 14.95 -1.71
N LEU A 241 -6.68 15.46 -0.49
CA LEU A 241 -6.88 16.88 -0.17
C LEU A 241 -5.97 17.78 -1.00
N PHE A 242 -4.70 17.39 -1.19
CA PHE A 242 -3.76 18.11 -2.04
C PHE A 242 -4.27 18.21 -3.49
N VAL A 243 -4.76 17.11 -4.07
CA VAL A 243 -5.31 17.10 -5.44
C VAL A 243 -6.57 17.96 -5.56
N ILE A 244 -7.42 17.98 -4.54
CA ILE A 244 -8.63 18.83 -4.52
C ILE A 244 -8.24 20.31 -4.62
N VAL A 245 -7.29 20.75 -3.79
CA VAL A 245 -6.91 22.16 -3.64
C VAL A 245 -5.98 22.63 -4.77
N TYR A 246 -4.88 21.91 -5.02
CA TYR A 246 -3.77 22.42 -5.83
C TYR A 246 -3.83 22.02 -7.29
N VAL A 247 -4.37 20.84 -7.63
CA VAL A 247 -4.36 20.35 -9.02
C VAL A 247 -5.48 21.00 -9.84
N PRO A 248 -5.18 21.71 -10.94
CA PRO A 248 -6.19 22.18 -11.89
C PRO A 248 -6.72 21.06 -12.78
N GLU A 249 -7.87 21.28 -13.42
CA GLU A 249 -8.30 20.45 -14.54
C GLU A 249 -7.60 20.94 -15.81
N THR A 250 -6.87 20.06 -16.48
CA THR A 250 -6.11 20.36 -17.71
C THR A 250 -6.79 19.82 -18.97
N LYS A 251 -7.99 19.24 -18.83
CA LYS A 251 -8.69 18.57 -19.93
C LYS A 251 -9.04 19.53 -21.07
N GLY A 252 -8.52 19.23 -22.26
CA GLY A 252 -8.97 19.83 -23.53
C GLY A 252 -8.48 21.27 -23.78
N LEU A 253 -7.52 21.74 -22.98
CA LEU A 253 -6.94 23.07 -23.11
C LEU A 253 -5.60 23.00 -23.87
N PRO A 254 -5.33 23.92 -24.81
CA PRO A 254 -4.00 24.05 -25.39
C PRO A 254 -2.98 24.46 -24.32
N ILE A 255 -1.73 24.05 -24.50
CA ILE A 255 -0.64 24.26 -23.51
C ILE A 255 -0.48 25.74 -23.15
N GLU A 256 -0.64 26.64 -24.12
CA GLU A 256 -0.56 28.10 -23.93
C GLU A 256 -1.67 28.64 -23.00
N GLU A 257 -2.88 28.08 -23.08
CA GLU A 257 -3.99 28.46 -22.20
C GLU A 257 -3.81 27.90 -20.79
N ILE A 258 -3.15 26.75 -20.63
CA ILE A 258 -2.74 26.21 -19.33
C ILE A 258 -1.71 27.14 -18.67
N GLU A 259 -0.74 27.66 -19.44
CA GLU A 259 0.26 28.62 -18.95
C GLU A 259 -0.40 29.91 -18.45
N ASN A 260 -1.27 30.52 -19.28
CA ASN A 260 -2.07 31.70 -18.88
C ASN A 260 -2.97 31.42 -17.67
N MET A 261 -3.56 30.22 -17.59
CA MET A 261 -4.37 29.81 -16.46
C MET A 261 -3.54 29.72 -15.19
N LEU A 262 -2.33 29.15 -15.23
CA LEU A 262 -1.46 29.04 -14.06
C LEU A 262 -0.92 30.39 -13.61
N GLU A 263 -0.62 31.31 -14.55
CA GLU A 263 -0.27 32.70 -14.23
C GLU A 263 -1.43 33.44 -13.54
N THR A 264 -2.64 33.32 -14.09
CA THR A 264 -3.86 33.95 -13.55
C THR A 264 -4.29 33.32 -12.22
N ARG A 265 -4.08 32.01 -12.08
CA ARG A 265 -4.38 31.20 -10.89
C ARG A 265 -3.23 31.19 -9.89
N SER A 266 -2.24 32.07 -10.05
CA SER A 266 -1.30 32.41 -8.97
C SER A 266 -2.14 32.58 -7.72
N LEU A 267 -1.92 31.68 -6.76
CA LEU A 267 -2.66 31.64 -5.51
C LEU A 267 -2.67 33.07 -4.97
N HIS A 268 -3.84 33.70 -4.98
CA HIS A 268 -4.08 34.98 -4.36
C HIS A 268 -4.03 34.77 -2.83
N PHE A 269 -2.89 34.28 -2.32
CA PHE A 269 -2.49 34.47 -0.94
C PHE A 269 -2.22 35.96 -0.80
N ARG A 270 -3.30 36.74 -0.62
CA ARG A 270 -3.24 38.13 -0.17
C ARG A 270 -2.69 38.17 1.26
N PHE A 271 -1.41 37.88 1.41
CA PHE A 271 -0.67 38.22 2.61
C PHE A 271 0.14 39.50 2.46
N TRP A 272 0.25 40.05 1.24
CA TRP A 272 0.84 41.37 1.06
C TRP A 272 0.50 42.04 -0.27
N GLU A 273 -0.77 42.36 -0.50
CA GLU A 273 -1.13 43.29 -1.56
C GLU A 273 -1.29 44.67 -0.93
N LYS A 274 -0.18 45.43 -0.85
CA LYS A 274 -0.25 46.86 -0.60
C LYS A 274 -0.95 47.47 -1.81
N SER A 275 -2.22 47.82 -1.61
CA SER A 275 -3.08 48.56 -2.53
C SER A 275 -2.28 49.62 -3.31
N GLN A 276 -2.17 49.43 -4.62
CA GLN A 276 -2.03 50.56 -5.54
C GLN A 276 -3.28 50.61 -6.43
N LYS A 277 -3.93 51.78 -6.37
CA LYS A 277 -5.21 52.12 -6.97
C LYS A 277 -5.15 52.08 -8.51
N PRO A 278 -6.27 51.83 -9.20
CA PRO A 278 -6.35 51.98 -10.65
C PRO A 278 -6.31 53.47 -11.03
N GLN A 279 -5.36 53.87 -11.87
CA GLN A 279 -5.39 55.17 -12.54
C GLN A 279 -6.08 55.07 -13.89
N GLU A 280 -6.99 56.00 -14.09
CA GLU A 280 -8.03 56.13 -15.10
C GLU A 280 -7.57 56.02 -16.57
N LYS A 281 -8.45 55.42 -17.36
CA LYS A 281 -8.61 55.66 -18.79
C LYS A 281 -8.61 57.18 -19.08
N LYS A 282 -7.71 57.63 -19.95
CA LYS A 282 -8.00 58.79 -20.80
C LYS A 282 -8.22 58.30 -22.24
N SER A 283 -9.48 58.35 -22.64
CA SER A 283 -9.91 58.44 -24.03
C SER A 283 -10.20 59.91 -24.31
N GLN A 284 -9.59 60.46 -25.36
CA GLN A 284 -9.96 61.65 -26.15
C GLN A 284 -8.86 61.72 -27.24
N ALA A 285 -9.08 61.25 -28.47
CA ALA A 285 -9.93 61.78 -29.54
C ALA A 285 -9.44 63.14 -30.09
N VAL A 286 -9.26 63.10 -31.42
CA VAL A 286 -8.85 64.13 -32.40
C VAL A 286 -7.35 64.20 -32.69
#